data_AF-A0A060CES2-F1
#
_entry.id   AF-A0A060CES2-F1
#
_cell.length_a   1.000
_cell.length_b   1.000
_cell.length_c   1.000
_cell.angle_alpha   90.00
_cell.angle_beta   90.00
_cell.angle_gamma   90.00
#
_symmetry.space_group_name_H-M   'P 1'
#
loop_
_entity.id
_entity.type
_entity.pdbx_description
1 polymer ?
#
loop_
_entity_poly.entity_id
_entity_poly.type
_entity_poly.pdbx_seq_one_letter_code
_entity_poly.pdbx_strand_id
1 'polypeptide(L)' 'MNIGIFTDTYYPQVSGVATSIKTLKEQLESQGHHVYIFTTTDPKVASDEYEKIYLDLPASHLFHLLIVELLFAV' A
#
# COMPACT_ATOMS: atom_id res chain seq x y z
N MET A 1 14.41 -2.68 7.48
CA MET A 1 13.83 -3.85 6.78
C MET A 1 12.70 -3.37 5.90
N ASN A 2 12.45 -4.04 4.76
CA ASN A 2 11.34 -3.69 3.86
C ASN A 2 10.11 -4.52 4.24
N ILE A 3 8.98 -3.86 4.49
CA ILE A 3 7.73 -4.49 4.95
C ILE A 3 6.59 -4.04 4.03
N GLY A 4 5.86 -4.98 3.44
CA GLY A 4 4.67 -4.72 2.64
C GLY A 4 3.39 -5.08 3.39
N ILE A 5 2.45 -4.16 3.50
CA ILE A 5 1.11 -4.36 4.07
C ILE A 5 0.10 -4.34 2.93
N PHE A 6 -0.65 -5.43 2.76
CA PHE A 6 -1.72 -5.53 1.76
C PHE A 6 -3.07 -5.41 2.46
N THR A 7 -3.89 -4.47 2.02
CA THR A 7 -5.20 -4.21 2.62
C THR A 7 -6.21 -3.81 1.55
N ASP A 8 -7.48 -4.11 1.79
CA ASP A 8 -8.60 -3.64 0.97
C ASP A 8 -8.88 -2.16 1.17
N THR A 9 -8.55 -1.62 2.36
CA THR A 9 -8.87 -0.24 2.77
C THR A 9 -7.69 0.47 3.43
N TYR A 10 -7.44 1.70 3.01
CA TYR A 10 -6.52 2.61 3.70
C TYR A 10 -7.03 4.05 3.60
N TYR A 11 -6.26 5.03 4.08
CA TYR A 11 -6.62 6.44 3.94
C TYR A 11 -6.89 6.80 2.47
N PRO A 12 -7.93 7.61 2.18
CA PRO A 12 -8.75 8.42 3.10
C PRO A 12 -9.97 7.72 3.74
N GLN A 13 -10.15 6.41 3.52
CA GLN A 13 -11.30 5.70 4.10
C GLN A 13 -11.14 5.55 5.62
N VAL A 14 -12.01 6.24 6.37
CA VAL A 14 -11.96 6.22 7.85
C VAL A 14 -12.53 4.90 8.35
N SER A 15 -11.64 4.00 8.76
CA SER A 15 -11.98 2.73 9.40
C SER A 15 -11.05 2.42 10.57
N GLY A 16 -11.51 1.55 11.48
CA GLY A 16 -10.67 1.02 12.55
C GLY A 16 -9.45 0.28 11.99
N VAL A 17 -9.63 -0.39 10.84
CA VAL A 17 -8.57 -1.11 10.12
C VAL A 17 -7.49 -0.14 9.62
N ALA A 18 -7.88 0.93 8.91
CA ALA A 18 -6.95 1.95 8.42
C ALA A 18 -6.17 2.61 9.57
N THR A 19 -6.85 2.85 10.70
CA THR A 19 -6.23 3.42 11.91
C THR A 19 -5.19 2.47 12.50
N SER A 20 -5.49 1.17 12.64
CA SER A 20 -4.54 0.18 13.15
C SER A 20 -3.32 0.01 12.22
N ILE A 21 -3.55 -0.01 10.90
CA ILE A 21 -2.47 -0.10 9.91
C ILE A 21 -1.56 1.13 9.98
N LYS A 22 -2.14 2.33 10.13
CA LYS A 22 -1.36 3.57 10.29
C LYS A 22 -0.50 3.54 11.55
N THR A 23 -1.06 3.19 12.70
CA THR A 23 -0.29 3.06 13.95
C THR A 23 0.85 2.06 13.79
N LEU A 24 0.59 0.92 13.15
CA LEU A 24 1.61 -0.09 12.88
C LEU A 24 2.71 0.44 11.94
N LYS A 25 2.34 1.11 10.83
CA LYS A 25 3.28 1.75 9.90
C LYS A 25 4.21 2.69 10.66
N GLU A 26 3.65 3.63 11.42
CA GLU A 26 4.42 4.63 12.17
C GLU A 26 5.37 3.99 13.19
N GLN A 27 4.93 2.95 13.89
CA GLN A 27 5.77 2.23 14.85
C GLN A 27 6.94 1.51 14.15
N LEU A 28 6.68 0.84 13.03
CA LEU A 28 7.72 0.14 12.27
C LEU A 28 8.71 1.14 11.62
N GLU A 29 8.21 2.26 11.10
CA GLU A 29 9.05 3.34 10.56
C GLU A 29 9.94 3.95 11.65
N SER A 30 9.40 4.14 12.87
CA SER A 30 10.19 4.64 14.02
C SER A 30 11.33 3.70 14.42
N GLN A 31 11.23 2.41 14.08
CA GLN A 31 12.26 1.40 14.30
C GLN A 31 13.25 1.28 13.13
N GLY A 32 13.18 2.18 12.14
CA GLY A 32 14.06 2.16 10.97
C GLY A 32 13.65 1.13 9.92
N HIS A 33 12.37 0.79 9.84
CA HIS A 33 11.83 -0.05 8.76
C HIS A 33 11.22 0.81 7.66
N HIS A 34 11.29 0.32 6.42
CA HIS A 34 10.61 0.91 5.27
C HIS A 34 9.31 0.15 5.07
N VAL A 35 8.18 0.84 5.22
CA VAL A 35 6.85 0.23 5.16
C VAL A 35 6.11 0.72 3.92
N TYR A 36 5.57 -0.23 3.16
CA TYR A 36 4.80 0.01 1.95
C TYR A 36 3.38 -0.49 2.17
N ILE A 37 2.40 0.33 1.79
CA ILE A 37 0.98 -0.05 1.89
C ILE A 37 0.45 -0.23 0.48
N PHE A 38 -0.04 -1.43 0.22
CA PHE A 38 -0.72 -1.81 -1.02
C PHE A 38 -2.21 -1.86 -0.71
N THR A 39 -2.95 -0.94 -1.32
CA THR A 39 -4.41 -0.88 -1.17
C THR A 39 -5.06 -0.80 -2.54
N THR A 40 -6.32 -1.22 -2.60
CA THR A 40 -7.14 -0.96 -3.78
C THR A 40 -7.36 0.54 -3.94
N THR A 41 -7.21 1.05 -5.17
CA THR A 41 -7.45 2.45 -5.50
C THR A 41 -8.96 2.68 -5.52
N ASP A 42 -9.53 3.37 -4.52
CA ASP A 42 -10.92 3.82 -4.63
C ASP A 42 -10.98 4.93 -5.71
N PRO A 43 -11.73 4.74 -6.82
CA PRO A 43 -11.80 5.70 -7.91
C PRO A 43 -12.44 7.05 -7.53
N LYS A 44 -12.96 7.19 -6.31
CA LYS A 44 -13.53 8.45 -5.80
C LYS A 44 -12.51 9.34 -5.08
N VAL A 45 -11.26 8.91 -4.93
CA VAL A 45 -10.22 9.66 -4.22
C VAL A 45 -9.33 10.38 -5.22
N ALA A 46 -9.18 11.70 -5.04
CA ALA A 46 -8.33 12.52 -5.90
C ALA A 46 -6.87 12.03 -5.84
N SER A 47 -6.19 12.03 -6.99
CA SER A 47 -4.78 11.62 -7.19
C SER A 47 -3.75 12.28 -6.28
N ASP A 48 -4.18 13.30 -5.53
CA ASP A 48 -3.35 14.25 -4.83
C ASP A 48 -3.29 13.95 -3.32
N GLU A 49 -4.22 13.10 -2.82
CA GLU A 49 -4.26 12.55 -1.45
C GLU A 49 -3.69 11.13 -1.35
N TYR A 50 -3.25 10.54 -2.46
CA TYR A 50 -2.34 9.41 -2.36
C TYR A 50 -1.05 10.01 -1.80
N GLU A 51 -0.83 9.82 -0.49
CA GLU A 51 0.50 9.92 0.10
C GLU A 51 1.40 9.14 -0.84
N LYS A 52 2.16 9.86 -1.69
CA LYS A 52 2.88 9.33 -2.85
C LYS A 52 3.55 8.05 -2.38
N ILE A 53 2.93 6.92 -2.71
CA ILE A 53 3.46 5.61 -2.36
C ILE A 53 4.70 5.58 -3.22
N TYR A 54 5.85 5.88 -2.60
CA TYR A 54 7.17 5.82 -3.23
C TYR A 54 7.37 4.37 -3.60
N LEU A 55 6.80 4.00 -4.74
CA LEU A 55 7.14 2.80 -5.43
C LEU A 55 8.45 3.11 -6.15
N ASP A 56 9.54 3.17 -5.40
CA ASP A 56 10.90 2.97 -5.93
C ASP A 56 11.08 1.47 -6.32
N LEU A 57 10.02 0.87 -6.89
CA LEU A 57 10.12 -0.41 -7.55
C LEU A 57 10.48 -0.11 -9.00
N PRO A 58 11.61 -0.62 -9.51
CA PRO A 58 11.91 -0.51 -10.92
C PRO A 58 10.74 -1.12 -11.70
N ALA A 59 10.37 -0.51 -12.83
CA ALA A 59 9.19 -0.88 -13.63
C ALA A 59 9.11 -2.38 -14.00
N SER A 60 10.23 -3.10 -13.93
CA SER A 60 10.30 -4.56 -14.06
C SER A 60 9.53 -5.33 -12.99
N HIS A 61 9.44 -4.83 -11.75
CA HIS A 61 8.75 -5.51 -10.65
C HIS A 61 7.24 -5.25 -10.66
N LEU A 62 6.82 -4.08 -11.17
CA LEU A 62 5.41 -3.75 -11.42
C LEU A 62 4.78 -4.73 -12.42
N PHE A 63 5.53 -5.12 -13.45
CA PHE A 63 5.08 -6.06 -14.46
C PHE A 63 4.84 -7.47 -13.87
N HIS A 64 5.64 -7.87 -12.89
CA HIS A 64 5.50 -9.17 -12.24
C HIS A 64 4.27 -9.22 -11.33
N LEU A 65 4.00 -8.14 -10.56
CA LEU A 65 2.81 -8.05 -9.72
C LEU A 65 1.52 -8.08 -10.55
N LEU A 66 1.49 -7.35 -11.69
CA LEU A 66 0.34 -7.31 -12.58
C LEU A 66 0.02 -8.68 -13.18
N ILE A 67 1.06 -9.46 -13.55
CA ILE A 67 0.90 -10.81 -14.08
C ILE A 67 0.38 -11.77 -13.01
N VAL A 68 0.87 -11.66 -11.78
CA VAL A 68 0.44 -12.50 -10.65
C VAL A 68 -1.04 -12.24 -10.32
N GLU A 69 -1.48 -10.99 -10.23
CA GLU A 69 -2.89 -10.62 -10.03
C GLU A 69 -3.81 -11.18 -11.13
N LEU A 70 -3.39 -11.07 -12.40
CA LEU A 70 -4.15 -11.61 -13.54
C LEU A 70 -4.20 -13.14 -13.58
N LEU A 71 -3.18 -13.84 -13.06
CA LEU A 71 -3.15 -15.31 -13.06
C LEU A 71 -4.02 -15.95 -11.97
N PHE A 72 -4.23 -15.25 -10.85
CA PHE A 72 -5.04 -15.74 -9.72
C PHE A 72 -6.51 -15.29 -9.76
N ALA A 73 -6.90 -14.51 -10.77
CA ALA A 73 -8.26 -14.00 -10.96
C ALA A 73 -9.15 -14.85 -11.89
N VAL A 74 -8.76 -16.10 -12.22
CA VAL A 74 -9.56 -17.08 -13.00
C VAL A 74 -9.95 -18.27 -12.13
#